data_AF-A0A820MDZ0-F1
#
_entry.id   AF-A0A820MDZ0-F1
#
_cell.length_a   1.000
_cell.length_b   1.000
_cell.length_c   1.000
_cell.angle_alpha   90.00
_cell.angle_beta   90.00
_cell.angle_gamma   90.00
#
_symmetry.space_group_name_H-M   'P 1'
#
loop_
_entity.id
_entity.type
_entity.pdbx_description
1 polymer ?
#
loop_
_entity_poly.entity_id
_entity_poly.type
_entity_poly.pdbx_seq_one_letter_code
_entity_poly.pdbx_strand_id
1 'polypeptide(L)'
;MSRFKFFWLVFLFQFLWYWFPGYIFPLLASFSFVCMIAPDNIIFSQITGANGLGVGALQLDWNAWVSFLDSPILVPFWAHVNTFVGFVLAVWIIIPILYYTNAWESQKMPVVSNSVFDINGYYYNTSKVLDNNSQLNETAYNIYGDMRLPLGFVVVFGFTLA
;
A
#
# COMPACT_ATOMS: atom_id res chain seq x y z
N MET A 1 -30.23 27.42 10.39
CA MET A 1 -29.62 27.55 9.04
C MET A 1 -30.50 26.79 8.05
N SER A 2 -30.79 27.32 6.85
CA SER A 2 -31.58 26.54 5.86
C SER A 2 -30.70 25.43 5.28
N ARG A 3 -31.32 24.31 4.87
CA ARG A 3 -30.61 23.17 4.25
C ARG A 3 -29.76 23.61 3.05
N PHE A 4 -30.27 24.56 2.26
CA PHE A 4 -29.57 25.13 1.11
C PHE A 4 -28.34 25.96 1.52
N LYS A 5 -28.43 26.78 2.58
CA LYS A 5 -27.27 27.53 3.10
C LYS A 5 -26.20 26.60 3.69
N PHE A 6 -26.62 25.51 4.34
CA PHE A 6 -25.68 24.50 4.85
C PHE A 6 -24.96 23.78 3.70
N PHE A 7 -25.69 23.36 2.67
CA PHE A 7 -25.10 22.73 1.48
C PHE A 7 -24.00 23.59 0.85
N TRP A 8 -24.28 24.86 0.57
CA TRP A 8 -23.30 25.75 -0.06
C TRP A 8 -22.09 26.03 0.81
N LEU A 9 -22.27 26.11 2.14
CA LEU A 9 -21.17 26.30 3.07
C LEU A 9 -20.22 25.08 3.07
N VAL A 10 -20.77 23.87 3.15
CA VAL A 10 -19.98 22.63 3.10
C VAL A 10 -19.35 22.43 1.73
N PHE A 11 -20.06 22.74 0.64
CA PHE A 11 -19.55 22.65 -0.72
C PHE A 11 -18.33 23.57 -0.93
N LEU A 12 -18.42 24.84 -0.54
CA LEU A 12 -17.31 25.78 -0.67
C LEU A 12 -16.12 25.38 0.21
N PHE A 13 -16.38 24.94 1.44
CA PHE A 13 -15.33 24.45 2.32
C PHE A 13 -14.60 23.25 1.71
N GLN A 14 -15.32 22.24 1.22
CA GLN A 14 -14.72 21.06 0.59
C GLN A 14 -13.99 21.41 -0.71
N PHE A 15 -14.55 22.31 -1.52
CA PHE A 15 -13.91 22.80 -2.73
C PHE A 15 -12.57 23.45 -2.43
N LEU A 16 -12.50 24.32 -1.42
CA LEU A 16 -11.25 24.97 -1.01
C LEU A 16 -10.29 23.98 -0.37
N TRP A 17 -10.79 23.08 0.48
CA TRP A 17 -9.97 22.06 1.14
C TRP A 17 -9.30 21.16 0.12
N TYR A 18 -9.95 20.79 -0.99
CA TYR A 18 -9.38 19.94 -2.03
C TYR A 18 -8.02 20.43 -2.57
N TRP A 19 -7.86 21.74 -2.77
CA TRP A 19 -6.61 22.32 -3.29
C TRP A 19 -5.46 22.28 -2.28
N PHE A 20 -5.78 22.18 -0.99
CA PHE A 20 -4.79 22.29 0.07
C PHE A 20 -3.85 21.07 0.15
N PRO A 21 -4.33 19.82 0.35
CA PRO A 21 -3.48 18.65 0.27
C PRO A 21 -3.12 18.30 -1.17
N GLY A 22 -3.88 18.75 -2.19
CA GLY A 22 -3.59 18.42 -3.59
C GLY A 22 -2.47 19.24 -4.23
N TYR A 23 -2.37 20.53 -3.89
CA TYR A 23 -1.47 21.46 -4.59
C TYR A 23 -0.66 22.38 -3.66
N ILE A 24 -1.28 22.93 -2.61
CA ILE A 24 -0.63 23.96 -1.77
C ILE A 24 0.37 23.32 -0.80
N PHE A 25 0.00 22.21 -0.16
CA PHE A 25 0.87 21.50 0.77
C PHE A 25 0.65 19.98 0.68
N PRO A 26 1.24 19.34 -0.34
CA PRO A 26 1.12 17.89 -0.58
C PRO A 26 1.56 17.00 0.58
N LEU A 27 2.39 17.52 1.50
CA LEU A 27 2.78 16.78 2.70
C LEU A 27 1.57 16.47 3.62
N LEU A 28 0.50 17.27 3.60
CA LEU A 28 -0.74 16.95 4.33
C LEU A 28 -1.49 15.77 3.69
N ALA A 29 -1.24 15.48 2.41
CA ALA A 29 -1.82 14.31 1.78
C ALA A 29 -1.30 13.07 2.51
N SER A 30 0.01 12.83 2.57
CA SER A 30 0.61 11.70 3.27
C SER A 30 1.75 12.15 4.19
N PHE A 31 1.48 12.16 5.50
CA PHE A 31 2.42 12.59 6.52
C PHE A 31 2.86 11.40 7.39
N SER A 32 4.16 11.12 7.41
CA SER A 32 4.77 10.17 8.35
C SER A 32 5.73 10.90 9.28
N PHE A 33 5.32 11.07 10.54
CA PHE A 33 6.14 11.74 11.55
C PHE A 33 7.47 11.02 11.79
N VAL A 34 7.45 9.69 11.76
CA VAL A 34 8.62 8.84 12.08
C VAL A 34 9.66 8.91 10.96
N CYS A 35 9.24 8.89 9.69
CA CYS A 35 10.17 9.10 8.56
C CYS A 35 10.81 10.50 8.56
N MET A 36 10.14 11.52 9.10
CA MET A 36 10.67 12.88 9.16
C MET A 36 11.80 13.02 10.20
N ILE A 37 11.77 12.24 11.28
CA ILE A 37 12.80 12.28 12.34
C ILE A 37 14.10 11.62 11.89
N ALA A 38 14.02 10.51 11.17
CA ALA A 38 15.18 9.77 10.71
C ALA A 38 14.93 9.16 9.32
N PRO A 39 15.09 9.96 8.25
CA PRO A 39 14.76 9.55 6.88
C PRO A 39 15.68 8.44 6.33
N ASP A 40 16.92 8.36 6.81
CA ASP A 40 17.92 7.39 6.32
C ASP A 40 17.81 6.01 6.99
N ASN A 41 16.89 5.83 7.94
CA ASN A 41 16.71 4.57 8.64
C ASN A 41 15.78 3.63 7.88
N ILE A 42 16.34 2.54 7.35
CA ILE A 42 15.63 1.51 6.58
C ILE A 42 14.46 0.92 7.37
N ILE A 43 14.63 0.69 8.68
CA ILE A 43 13.59 0.11 9.53
C ILE A 43 12.42 1.07 9.66
N PHE A 44 12.68 2.36 9.86
CA PHE A 44 11.63 3.37 9.96
C PHE A 44 10.89 3.59 8.64
N SER A 45 11.61 3.52 7.51
CA SER A 45 11.02 3.53 6.17
C SER A 45 10.13 2.31 5.94
N GLN A 46 10.52 1.13 6.41
CA GLN A 46 9.70 -0.08 6.33
C GLN A 46 8.45 -0.02 7.22
N ILE A 47 8.51 0.63 8.38
CA ILE A 47 7.37 0.70 9.31
C ILE A 47 6.38 1.80 8.90
N THR A 48 6.89 2.97 8.49
CA THR A 48 6.08 4.19 8.36
C THR A 48 6.22 4.91 7.02
N GLY A 49 7.13 4.46 6.15
CA GLY A 49 7.39 5.09 4.87
C GLY A 49 6.30 4.80 3.82
N ALA A 50 6.41 5.47 2.67
CA ALA A 50 5.44 5.36 1.58
C ALA A 50 5.29 3.92 1.03
N ASN A 51 6.37 3.12 1.07
CA ASN A 51 6.37 1.69 0.73
C ASN A 51 6.50 0.81 1.98
N GLY A 52 6.06 1.32 3.13
CA GLY A 52 6.11 0.63 4.41
C GLY A 52 4.76 0.09 4.86
N LEU A 53 4.67 -0.30 6.12
CA LEU A 53 3.48 -0.87 6.76
C LEU A 53 2.43 0.18 7.16
N GLY A 54 2.71 1.46 6.93
CA GLY A 54 1.79 2.58 7.20
C GLY A 54 1.54 2.88 8.67
N VAL A 55 2.37 2.35 9.59
CA VAL A 55 2.19 2.60 11.03
C VAL A 55 2.43 4.08 11.32
N GLY A 56 1.46 4.77 11.93
CA GLY A 56 1.59 6.19 12.27
C GLY A 56 1.67 7.13 11.07
N ALA A 57 1.36 6.65 9.85
CA ALA A 57 1.13 7.50 8.70
C ALA A 57 -0.27 8.14 8.81
N LEU A 58 -0.34 9.46 8.65
CA LEU A 58 -1.58 10.22 8.67
C LEU A 58 -1.88 10.72 7.26
N GLN A 59 -3.09 10.42 6.79
CA GLN A 59 -3.60 10.90 5.52
C GLN A 59 -4.73 11.90 5.79
N LEU A 60 -4.59 13.17 5.41
CA LEU A 60 -5.63 14.19 5.61
C LEU A 60 -6.40 14.53 4.32
N ASP A 61 -6.07 13.86 3.22
CA ASP A 61 -6.84 13.92 1.98
C ASP A 61 -8.03 12.95 2.02
N TRP A 62 -9.24 13.51 2.05
CA TRP A 62 -10.49 12.76 2.02
C TRP A 62 -10.63 11.87 0.78
N ASN A 63 -10.11 12.28 -0.39
CA ASN A 63 -10.24 11.47 -1.60
C ASN A 63 -9.38 10.22 -1.52
N ALA A 64 -8.19 10.32 -0.94
CA ALA A 64 -7.34 9.16 -0.70
C ALA A 64 -8.06 8.13 0.18
N TRP A 65 -8.75 8.55 1.25
CA TRP A 65 -9.54 7.64 2.10
C TRP A 65 -10.66 6.93 1.33
N VAL A 66 -11.50 7.71 0.63
CA VAL A 66 -12.69 7.18 -0.07
C VAL A 66 -12.31 6.29 -1.25
N SER A 67 -11.14 6.50 -1.86
CA SER A 67 -10.68 5.69 -3.00
C SER A 67 -10.31 4.25 -2.60
N PHE A 68 -9.96 4.01 -1.33
CA PHE A 68 -9.48 2.70 -0.87
C PHE A 68 -10.39 2.02 0.15
N LEU A 69 -11.16 2.77 0.94
CA LEU A 69 -11.97 2.24 2.05
C LEU A 69 -13.47 2.51 1.90
N ASP A 70 -13.90 2.89 0.69
CA ASP A 70 -15.23 3.42 0.42
C ASP A 70 -15.56 4.66 1.27
N SER A 71 -16.74 5.24 1.08
CA SER A 71 -17.16 6.39 1.88
C SER A 71 -17.47 5.95 3.31
N PRO A 72 -16.74 6.44 4.33
CA PRO A 72 -16.96 6.05 5.71
C PRO A 72 -18.30 6.57 6.27
N ILE A 73 -18.95 7.47 5.55
CA ILE A 73 -20.29 7.98 5.85
C ILE A 73 -21.37 6.95 5.48
N LEU A 74 -21.10 6.11 4.46
CA LEU A 74 -22.04 5.11 3.95
C LEU A 74 -21.91 3.78 4.69
N VAL A 75 -20.68 3.42 5.04
CA VAL A 75 -20.36 2.12 5.66
C VAL A 75 -20.55 2.22 7.18
N PRO A 76 -21.24 1.27 7.83
CA PRO A 76 -21.48 1.33 9.27
C PRO A 76 -20.18 1.13 10.07
N PHE A 77 -20.09 1.74 11.26
CA PHE A 77 -18.86 1.77 12.07
C PHE A 77 -18.27 0.38 12.38
N TRP A 78 -19.11 -0.59 12.73
CA TRP A 78 -18.67 -1.97 13.00
C TRP A 78 -17.93 -2.64 11.82
N ALA A 79 -18.30 -2.32 10.58
CA ALA A 79 -17.66 -2.88 9.40
C ALA A 79 -16.25 -2.30 9.25
N HIS A 80 -16.07 -1.00 9.51
CA HIS A 80 -14.74 -0.39 9.57
C HIS A 80 -13.86 -1.00 10.64
N VAL A 81 -14.40 -1.26 11.83
CA VAL A 81 -13.65 -1.91 12.92
C VAL A 81 -13.21 -3.31 12.50
N ASN A 82 -14.08 -4.10 11.87
CA ASN A 82 -13.71 -5.42 11.37
C ASN A 82 -12.61 -5.35 10.30
N THR A 83 -12.73 -4.46 9.33
CA THR A 83 -11.69 -4.23 8.30
C THR A 83 -10.38 -3.80 8.94
N PHE A 84 -10.43 -2.91 9.93
CA PHE A 84 -9.24 -2.46 10.66
C PHE A 84 -8.59 -3.60 11.45
N VAL A 85 -9.37 -4.45 12.12
CA VAL A 85 -8.84 -5.64 12.81
C VAL A 85 -8.16 -6.59 11.82
N GLY A 86 -8.78 -6.85 10.66
CA GLY A 86 -8.16 -7.65 9.60
C GLY A 86 -6.85 -7.04 9.11
N PHE A 87 -6.82 -5.72 8.89
CA PHE A 87 -5.62 -4.98 8.53
C PHE A 87 -4.52 -5.11 9.59
N VAL A 88 -4.83 -4.94 10.88
CA VAL A 88 -3.85 -5.07 11.97
C VAL A 88 -3.26 -6.50 12.00
N LEU A 89 -4.10 -7.52 11.89
CA LEU A 89 -3.65 -8.91 11.88
C LEU A 89 -2.75 -9.22 10.67
N ALA A 90 -3.18 -8.87 9.46
CA ALA A 90 -2.42 -9.18 8.26
C ALA A 90 -1.16 -8.31 8.12
N VAL A 91 -1.31 -6.99 8.23
CA VAL A 91 -0.25 -6.04 7.89
C VAL A 91 0.69 -5.77 9.05
N TRP A 92 0.19 -5.68 10.29
CA TRP A 92 1.04 -5.33 11.44
C TRP A 92 1.55 -6.54 12.22
N ILE A 93 0.95 -7.72 12.04
CA ILE A 93 1.38 -8.93 12.74
C ILE A 93 1.97 -9.95 11.76
N ILE A 94 1.20 -10.42 10.78
CA ILE A 94 1.64 -11.51 9.89
C ILE A 94 2.82 -11.09 9.00
N ILE A 95 2.72 -9.94 8.30
CA ILE A 95 3.82 -9.48 7.41
C ILE A 95 5.14 -9.32 8.17
N PRO A 96 5.22 -8.61 9.32
CA PRO A 96 6.47 -8.51 10.07
C PRO A 96 7.01 -9.86 10.52
N ILE A 97 6.17 -10.75 11.04
CA ILE A 97 6.60 -12.08 11.47
C ILE A 97 7.26 -12.82 10.31
N LEU A 98 6.61 -12.88 9.14
CA LEU A 98 7.13 -13.57 7.97
C LEU A 98 8.41 -12.91 7.41
N TYR A 99 8.46 -11.57 7.39
CA TYR A 99 9.60 -10.83 6.86
C TYR A 99 10.85 -10.97 7.74
N TYR A 100 10.69 -10.87 9.07
CA TYR A 100 11.82 -11.00 9.99
C TYR A 100 12.25 -12.45 10.23
N THR A 101 11.38 -13.44 10.01
CA THR A 101 11.76 -14.86 9.96
C THR A 101 12.37 -15.27 8.62
N ASN A 102 12.49 -14.34 7.67
CA ASN A 102 12.97 -14.57 6.31
C ASN A 102 12.22 -15.71 5.59
N ALA A 103 10.91 -15.82 5.83
CA ALA A 103 10.06 -16.76 5.13
C ALA A 103 10.12 -16.48 3.61
N TRP A 104 10.30 -17.54 2.82
CA TRP A 104 10.42 -17.48 1.35
C TRP A 104 11.49 -16.52 0.81
N GLU A 105 12.59 -16.34 1.54
CA GLU A 105 13.71 -15.45 1.15
C GLU A 105 13.29 -13.99 0.96
N SER A 106 12.26 -13.58 1.70
CA SER A 106 11.60 -12.27 1.57
C SER A 106 12.50 -11.07 1.87
N GLN A 107 13.57 -11.23 2.64
CA GLN A 107 14.50 -10.14 2.97
C GLN A 107 15.32 -9.64 1.77
N LYS A 108 15.34 -10.39 0.66
CA LYS A 108 15.96 -9.97 -0.60
C LYS A 108 15.12 -8.93 -1.36
N MET A 109 13.88 -8.71 -0.94
CA MET A 109 12.89 -7.87 -1.60
C MET A 109 12.36 -6.79 -0.64
N PRO A 110 11.83 -5.67 -1.14
CA PRO A 110 11.12 -4.72 -0.29
C PRO A 110 9.89 -5.37 0.38
N VAL A 111 9.55 -4.94 1.59
CA VAL A 111 8.41 -5.46 2.36
C VAL A 111 7.09 -5.32 1.60
N VAL A 112 6.87 -4.14 1.01
CA VAL A 112 5.69 -3.81 0.20
C VAL A 112 6.17 -3.30 -1.16
N SER A 113 5.70 -3.93 -2.23
CA SER A 113 5.89 -3.48 -3.60
C SER A 113 4.87 -4.17 -4.50
N ASN A 114 4.46 -3.49 -5.57
CA ASN A 114 3.58 -4.04 -6.62
C ASN A 114 4.38 -4.70 -7.76
N SER A 115 5.70 -4.70 -7.67
CA SER A 115 6.59 -5.30 -8.68
C SER A 115 6.94 -6.74 -8.35
N VAL A 116 7.28 -7.51 -9.39
CA VAL A 116 7.76 -8.89 -9.29
C VAL A 116 9.29 -8.90 -9.33
N PHE A 117 9.90 -9.81 -8.57
CA PHE A 117 11.33 -9.92 -8.42
C PHE A 117 11.85 -11.31 -8.84
N ASP A 118 13.13 -11.38 -9.16
CA ASP A 118 13.87 -12.61 -9.38
C ASP A 118 14.44 -13.15 -8.04
N ILE A 119 14.96 -14.38 -8.03
CA ILE A 119 15.61 -15.03 -6.88
C ILE A 119 16.77 -14.22 -6.26
N ASN A 120 17.34 -13.32 -7.06
CA ASN A 120 18.43 -12.44 -6.68
C ASN A 120 17.95 -11.10 -6.09
N GLY A 121 16.64 -10.83 -6.04
CA GLY A 121 16.06 -9.58 -5.54
C GLY A 121 16.04 -8.43 -6.56
N TYR A 122 16.36 -8.69 -7.83
CA TYR A 122 16.23 -7.72 -8.92
C TYR A 122 14.84 -7.78 -9.55
N TYR A 123 14.42 -6.72 -10.23
CA TYR A 123 13.17 -6.71 -10.99
C TYR A 123 13.15 -7.83 -12.03
N TYR A 124 12.05 -8.58 -12.07
CA TYR A 124 11.88 -9.70 -12.98
C TYR A 124 11.69 -9.20 -14.42
N ASN A 125 12.54 -9.65 -15.34
CA ASN A 125 12.44 -9.25 -16.74
C ASN A 125 11.53 -10.21 -17.51
N THR A 126 10.27 -9.81 -17.71
CA THR A 126 9.25 -10.62 -18.40
C THR A 126 9.58 -10.89 -19.86
N SER A 127 10.30 -9.99 -20.55
CA SER A 127 10.69 -10.18 -21.95
C SER A 127 11.67 -11.33 -22.16
N LYS A 128 12.35 -11.82 -21.10
CA LYS A 128 13.23 -13.00 -21.19
C LYS A 128 12.47 -14.32 -21.18
N VAL A 129 11.21 -14.30 -20.76
CA VAL A 129 10.41 -15.49 -20.47
C VAL A 129 9.22 -15.59 -21.43
N LEU A 130 8.79 -14.47 -21.98
CA LEU A 130 7.71 -14.40 -22.97
C LEU A 130 8.27 -14.50 -24.38
N ASP A 131 7.62 -15.32 -25.22
CA ASP A 131 7.84 -15.34 -26.66
C ASP A 131 7.25 -14.09 -27.33
N ASN A 132 7.56 -13.85 -28.61
CA ASN A 132 7.06 -12.72 -29.40
C ASN A 132 5.51 -12.65 -29.44
N ASN A 133 4.84 -13.78 -29.24
CA ASN A 133 3.38 -13.87 -29.15
C ASN A 133 2.83 -13.66 -27.72
N SER A 134 3.65 -13.17 -26.78
CA SER A 134 3.33 -13.03 -25.35
C SER A 134 2.91 -14.35 -24.67
N GLN A 135 3.36 -15.48 -25.21
CA GLN A 135 3.17 -16.79 -24.60
C GLN A 135 4.37 -17.15 -23.72
N LEU A 136 4.12 -17.90 -22.65
CA LEU A 136 5.18 -18.35 -21.75
C LEU A 136 6.07 -19.36 -22.48
N ASN A 137 7.37 -19.05 -22.58
CA ASN A 137 8.38 -20.00 -23.02
C ASN A 137 8.90 -20.77 -21.80
N GLU A 138 8.40 -21.99 -21.59
CA GLU A 138 8.76 -22.83 -20.44
C GLU A 138 10.26 -23.12 -20.36
N THR A 139 10.95 -23.24 -21.49
CA THR A 139 12.39 -23.50 -21.50
C THR A 139 13.17 -22.27 -21.01
N ALA A 140 12.78 -21.08 -21.47
CA ALA A 140 13.37 -19.83 -21.00
C ALA A 140 13.03 -19.55 -19.53
N TYR A 141 11.82 -19.87 -19.08
CA TYR A 141 11.41 -19.78 -17.67
C TYR A 141 12.28 -20.66 -16.77
N ASN A 142 12.46 -21.92 -17.12
CA ASN A 142 13.28 -22.85 -16.33
C ASN A 142 14.75 -22.42 -16.23
N ILE A 143 15.27 -21.70 -17.23
CA ILE A 143 16.64 -21.15 -17.21
C ILE A 143 16.73 -19.86 -16.40
N TYR A 144 15.75 -18.96 -16.56
CA TYR A 144 15.76 -17.65 -15.92
C TYR A 144 15.41 -17.72 -14.43
N GLY A 145 14.53 -18.64 -14.04
CA GLY A 145 14.16 -18.91 -12.67
C GLY A 145 12.78 -18.41 -12.28
N ASP A 146 12.36 -18.87 -11.10
CA ASP A 146 11.03 -18.58 -10.56
C ASP A 146 10.86 -17.10 -10.19
N MET A 147 9.67 -16.59 -10.51
CA MET A 147 9.24 -15.26 -10.08
C MET A 147 8.90 -15.23 -8.58
N ARG A 148 9.45 -14.24 -7.88
CA ARG A 148 9.23 -13.98 -6.45
C ARG A 148 8.34 -12.75 -6.27
N LEU A 149 7.40 -12.86 -5.34
CA LEU A 149 6.51 -11.77 -4.97
C LEU A 149 6.88 -11.23 -3.58
N PRO A 150 6.84 -9.91 -3.38
CA PRO A 150 6.98 -9.30 -2.06
C PRO A 150 5.95 -9.86 -1.07
N LEU A 151 6.34 -10.02 0.20
CA LEU A 151 5.46 -10.56 1.23
C LEU A 151 4.18 -9.76 1.39
N GLY A 152 4.24 -8.42 1.31
CA GLY A 152 3.05 -7.59 1.40
C GLY A 152 2.03 -7.88 0.30
N PHE A 153 2.51 -8.15 -0.93
CA PHE A 153 1.64 -8.53 -2.02
C PHE A 153 1.02 -9.92 -1.78
N VAL A 154 1.83 -10.90 -1.41
CA VAL A 154 1.38 -12.29 -1.17
C VAL A 154 0.32 -12.36 -0.07
N VAL A 155 0.55 -11.68 1.06
CA VAL A 155 -0.36 -11.71 2.21
C VAL A 155 -1.69 -11.06 1.87
N VAL A 156 -1.67 -9.86 1.27
CA VAL A 156 -2.90 -9.12 0.93
C VAL A 156 -3.73 -9.87 -0.11
N PHE A 157 -3.09 -10.38 -1.18
CA PHE A 157 -3.81 -11.17 -2.18
C PHE A 157 -4.32 -12.50 -1.62
N GLY A 158 -3.50 -13.18 -0.82
CA GLY A 158 -3.86 -14.46 -0.20
C GLY A 158 -5.10 -14.35 0.70
N PHE A 159 -5.19 -13.30 1.51
CA PHE A 159 -6.36 -13.04 2.35
C PHE A 159 -7.60 -12.57 1.58
N THR A 160 -7.43 -11.96 0.40
CA THR A 160 -8.56 -11.50 -0.44
C THR A 160 -9.19 -12.65 -1.23
N LEU A 161 -8.40 -13.68 -1.58
CA LEU A 161 -8.85 -14.84 -2.37
C LEU A 161 -9.40 -16.00 -1.52
N ALA A 162 -9.17 -15.99 -0.21
CA ALA A 162 -9.66 -16.99 0.75
C ALA A 162 -11.06 -16.64 1.27
#